data_AF-A0A7C8ZAZ6-F1
#
_entry.id   AF-A0A7C8ZAZ6-F1
#
_cell.length_a   1.000
_cell.length_b   1.000
_cell.length_c   1.000
_cell.angle_alpha   90.00
_cell.angle_beta   90.00
_cell.angle_gamma   90.00
#
_symmetry.space_group_name_H-M   'P 1'
#
loop_
_entity.id
_entity.type
_entity.pdbx_description
1 polymer ?
#
loop_
_entity_poly.entity_id
_entity_poly.type
_entity_poly.pdbx_seq_one_letter_code
_entity_poly.pdbx_strand_id
1 'polypeptide(L)'
;SQSWYHIPRSFLKPTRNTLVLLEEEENVDPLKITIDRVLITKVCSHISYSSLPPVLSWKEQNYNDTSTQLATDIDMPHGRRPKVQLQCPRTSYITDVVFASYGNPLGDCQSTPALGDCHSSNSHDIVKKVCQGKRRCTIPISRDIF
;
A
#
# COMPACT_ATOMS: atom_id res chain seq x y z
N SER A 1 5.68 22.09 -9.20
CA SER A 1 4.77 21.83 -10.33
C SER A 1 4.49 20.33 -10.41
N GLN A 2 3.33 19.94 -10.92
CA GLN A 2 2.95 18.54 -11.10
C GLN A 2 2.87 18.23 -12.60
N SER A 3 3.73 17.33 -13.07
CA SER A 3 3.81 16.96 -14.50
C SER A 3 2.93 15.75 -14.86
N TRP A 4 2.39 15.05 -13.87
CA TRP A 4 1.66 13.80 -14.04
C TRP A 4 0.33 13.84 -13.30
N TYR A 5 -0.76 13.54 -13.99
CA TYR A 5 -2.11 13.49 -13.42
C TYR A 5 -2.70 12.09 -13.58
N HIS A 6 -3.10 11.49 -12.47
CA HIS A 6 -3.79 10.20 -12.49
C HIS A 6 -5.28 10.41 -12.70
N ILE A 7 -5.81 9.90 -13.82
CA ILE A 7 -7.26 9.91 -14.10
C ILE A 7 -7.90 8.70 -13.39
N PRO A 8 -8.79 8.90 -12.40
CA PRO A 8 -9.47 7.79 -11.74
C PRO A 8 -10.26 6.96 -12.75
N ARG A 9 -10.12 5.63 -12.69
CA ARG A 9 -10.86 4.73 -13.59
C ARG A 9 -12.38 4.89 -13.47
N SER A 10 -12.89 5.35 -12.33
CA SER A 10 -14.31 5.65 -12.12
C SER A 10 -14.83 6.79 -13.00
N PHE A 11 -13.96 7.65 -13.53
CA PHE A 11 -14.36 8.75 -14.43
C PHE A 11 -14.39 8.31 -15.90
N LEU A 12 -13.78 7.17 -16.22
CA LEU A 12 -13.69 6.65 -17.59
C LEU A 12 -14.93 5.81 -17.94
N LYS A 13 -15.56 6.16 -19.05
CA LYS A 13 -16.56 5.35 -19.76
C LYS A 13 -15.86 4.37 -20.71
N PRO A 14 -16.49 3.24 -21.09
CA PRO A 14 -15.91 2.32 -22.06
C PRO A 14 -15.57 2.96 -23.41
N THR A 15 -16.38 3.92 -23.85
CA THR A 15 -16.20 4.64 -25.13
C THR A 15 -16.70 6.08 -25.00
N ARG A 16 -16.28 6.97 -25.91
CA ARG A 16 -16.73 8.37 -25.99
C ARG A 16 -16.51 9.16 -24.69
N ASN A 17 -15.28 9.09 -24.16
CA ASN A 17 -14.85 10.00 -23.11
C ASN A 17 -14.56 11.38 -23.70
N THR A 18 -14.87 12.43 -22.94
CA THR A 18 -14.50 13.81 -23.28
C THR A 18 -13.41 14.24 -22.31
N LEU A 19 -12.28 14.72 -22.83
CA LEU A 19 -11.23 15.34 -22.03
C LEU A 19 -11.39 16.86 -22.13
N VAL A 20 -11.44 17.53 -20.98
CA VAL A 20 -11.39 19.00 -20.89
C VAL A 20 -10.05 19.35 -20.26
N LEU A 21 -9.25 20.16 -20.97
CA LEU A 21 -7.97 20.66 -20.50
C LEU A 21 -8.14 22.13 -20.13
N LEU A 22 -7.74 22.48 -18.92
CA LEU A 22 -7.70 23.85 -18.43
C LEU A 22 -6.23 24.22 -18.32
N GLU A 23 -5.82 25.18 -19.14
CA GLU A 23 -4.46 25.72 -19.14
C GLU A 23 -4.37 26.79 -18.05
N GLU A 24 -3.47 26.63 -17.09
CA GLU A 24 -3.28 27.60 -15.99
C GLU A 24 -2.00 28.42 -16.14
N GLU A 25 -1.05 28.02 -17.00
CA GLU A 25 0.22 28.73 -17.20
C GLU A 25 0.34 29.36 -18.60
N GLU A 26 0.88 30.58 -18.66
CA GLU A 26 1.18 31.25 -19.93
C GLU A 26 2.34 30.53 -20.65
N ASN A 27 2.18 30.29 -21.97
CA ASN A 27 3.15 29.66 -22.87
C ASN A 27 3.30 28.12 -22.78
N VAL A 28 2.36 27.42 -22.17
CA VAL A 28 2.26 25.96 -22.29
C VAL A 28 1.48 25.61 -23.57
N ASP A 29 1.99 24.64 -24.34
CA ASP A 29 1.35 24.15 -25.56
C ASP A 29 0.52 22.90 -25.24
N PRO A 30 -0.83 23.01 -25.23
CA PRO A 30 -1.69 21.89 -24.86
C PRO A 30 -1.61 20.70 -25.82
N LEU A 31 -1.08 20.89 -27.05
CA LEU A 31 -0.87 19.80 -28.01
C LEU A 31 0.26 18.85 -27.59
N LYS A 32 1.09 19.24 -26.62
CA LYS A 32 2.15 18.39 -26.07
C LYS A 32 1.66 17.45 -24.96
N ILE A 33 0.42 17.61 -24.50
CA ILE A 33 -0.17 16.75 -23.48
C ILE A 33 -0.47 15.38 -24.11
N THR A 34 0.03 14.32 -23.46
CA THR A 34 -0.18 12.94 -23.89
C THR A 34 -0.99 12.17 -22.84
N ILE A 35 -1.78 11.21 -23.30
CA ILE A 35 -2.55 10.32 -22.43
C ILE A 35 -2.00 8.91 -22.64
N ASP A 36 -1.59 8.29 -21.55
CA ASP A 36 -1.10 6.92 -21.57
C ASP A 36 -1.82 6.04 -20.55
N ARG A 37 -1.76 4.72 -20.77
CA ARG A 37 -2.31 3.71 -19.89
C ARG A 37 -1.23 3.20 -18.95
N VAL A 38 -1.42 3.42 -17.66
CA VAL A 38 -0.55 2.84 -16.62
C VAL A 38 -0.95 1.38 -16.37
N LEU A 39 -0.02 0.45 -16.62
CA LEU A 39 -0.15 -0.95 -16.23
C LEU A 39 0.51 -1.19 -14.87
N ILE A 40 -0.29 -1.60 -13.89
CA ILE A 40 0.22 -1.95 -12.55
C ILE A 40 0.63 -3.42 -12.56
N THR A 41 1.94 -3.67 -12.64
CA THR A 41 2.53 -5.02 -12.62
C THR A 41 3.11 -5.41 -11.26
N LYS A 42 3.41 -4.42 -10.41
CA LYS A 42 3.96 -4.59 -9.07
C LYS A 42 3.17 -3.75 -8.08
N VAL A 43 2.94 -4.33 -6.90
CA VAL A 43 2.38 -3.62 -5.74
C VAL A 43 3.37 -3.74 -4.60
N CYS A 44 3.51 -2.68 -3.82
CA CYS A 44 4.46 -2.61 -2.72
C CYS A 44 3.79 -1.97 -1.50
N SER A 45 4.22 -2.38 -0.32
CA SER A 45 3.81 -1.80 0.95
C SER A 45 4.99 -1.87 1.91
N HIS A 46 5.24 -0.76 2.59
CA HIS A 46 6.21 -0.66 3.67
C HIS A 46 5.47 -0.13 4.89
N ILE A 47 5.64 -0.78 6.04
CA ILE A 47 4.92 -0.44 7.27
C ILE A 47 5.82 -0.70 8.47
N SER A 48 5.66 0.12 9.51
CA SER A 48 6.39 0.05 10.77
C SER A 48 5.45 -0.23 11.93
N TYR A 49 6.00 -0.59 13.09
CA TYR A 49 5.23 -0.67 14.35
C TYR A 49 4.60 0.66 14.76
N SER A 50 5.19 1.78 14.36
CA SER A 50 4.63 3.12 14.61
C SER A 50 3.52 3.52 13.64
N SER A 51 3.24 2.69 12.63
CA SER A 51 2.18 2.98 11.66
C SER A 51 0.81 2.84 12.32
N LEU A 52 -0.12 3.75 12.00
CA LEU A 52 -1.47 3.68 12.54
C LEU A 52 -2.24 2.47 11.98
N PRO A 53 -3.14 1.86 12.77
CA PRO A 53 -3.98 0.80 12.24
C PRO A 53 -5.01 1.34 11.25
N PRO A 54 -5.64 0.47 10.44
CA PRO A 54 -6.67 0.88 9.48
C PRO A 54 -7.77 1.68 10.18
N VAL A 55 -8.20 2.81 9.60
CA VAL A 55 -9.19 3.74 10.19
C VAL A 55 -10.47 3.03 10.65
N LEU A 56 -10.91 1.97 9.96
CA LEU A 56 -12.08 1.18 10.35
C LEU A 56 -11.93 0.42 11.68
N SER A 57 -10.70 0.28 12.20
CA SER A 57 -10.46 -0.26 13.55
C SER A 57 -10.74 0.78 14.65
N TRP A 58 -10.88 2.06 14.27
CA TRP A 58 -11.24 3.15 15.17
C TRP A 58 -12.76 3.23 15.20
N LYS A 59 -13.39 2.22 15.80
CA LYS A 59 -14.77 2.36 16.24
C LYS A 59 -14.74 3.26 17.48
N GLU A 60 -15.58 4.30 17.53
CA GLU A 60 -15.80 5.10 18.73
C GLU A 60 -16.09 4.16 19.90
N GLN A 61 -15.10 4.00 20.77
CA GLN A 61 -15.37 3.52 22.10
C GLN A 61 -15.90 4.71 22.85
N ASN A 62 -17.22 4.75 23.05
CA ASN A 62 -17.73 5.34 24.27
C ASN A 62 -16.94 4.71 25.43
N TYR A 63 -16.52 5.55 26.38
CA TYR A 63 -16.10 5.18 27.74
C TYR A 63 -14.59 5.10 28.01
N ASN A 64 -14.07 6.18 28.63
CA ASN A 64 -13.07 6.23 29.71
C ASN A 64 -11.78 5.39 29.61
N ASP A 65 -11.29 5.07 28.43
CA ASP A 65 -9.96 4.47 28.29
C ASP A 65 -8.92 5.57 28.05
N THR A 66 -8.29 6.04 29.14
CA THR A 66 -7.17 7.00 29.12
C THR A 66 -5.85 6.36 28.66
N SER A 67 -5.90 5.45 27.68
CA SER A 67 -4.70 4.91 27.04
C SER A 67 -4.46 5.59 25.69
N THR A 68 -4.19 6.90 25.74
CA THR A 68 -3.37 7.61 24.76
C THR A 68 -1.89 7.29 24.97
N GLN A 69 -1.56 6.03 25.25
CA GLN A 69 -0.19 5.57 25.33
C GLN A 69 0.10 4.74 24.10
N LEU A 70 1.24 5.05 23.50
CA LEU A 70 1.86 4.39 22.36
C LEU A 70 1.91 2.88 22.62
N ALA A 71 0.86 2.16 22.23
CA ALA A 71 0.69 0.76 22.58
C ALA A 71 1.83 -0.04 21.96
N THR A 72 2.65 -0.63 22.82
CA THR A 72 3.69 -1.57 22.41
C THR A 72 3.04 -2.85 21.90
N ASP A 73 3.77 -3.59 21.06
CA ASP A 73 3.34 -4.77 20.28
C ASP A 73 2.61 -5.88 21.09
N ILE A 74 2.77 -5.85 22.41
CA ILE A 74 2.31 -6.89 23.35
C ILE A 74 0.86 -6.65 23.81
N ASP A 75 0.41 -5.40 23.91
CA ASP A 75 -0.89 -5.06 24.53
C ASP A 75 -1.96 -4.61 23.50
N MET A 76 -1.59 -4.54 22.22
CA MET A 76 -2.49 -4.06 21.18
C MET A 76 -3.47 -5.19 20.76
N PRO A 77 -4.79 -4.99 20.87
CA PRO A 77 -5.77 -5.96 20.38
C PRO A 77 -5.50 -6.27 18.91
N HIS A 78 -5.68 -7.53 18.49
CA HIS A 78 -5.44 -7.99 17.10
C HIS A 78 -6.13 -7.12 16.02
N GLY A 79 -7.21 -6.44 16.37
CA GLY A 79 -7.92 -5.49 15.49
C GLY A 79 -7.17 -4.16 15.26
N ARG A 80 -6.32 -3.76 16.20
CA ARG A 80 -5.58 -2.48 16.24
C ARG A 80 -4.10 -2.60 15.86
N ARG A 81 -3.58 -3.80 15.61
CA ARG A 81 -2.20 -3.95 15.10
C ARG A 81 -2.08 -3.37 13.69
N PRO A 82 -0.96 -2.70 13.34
CA PRO A 82 -0.70 -2.27 11.98
C PRO A 82 -0.64 -3.49 11.05
N LYS A 83 -1.11 -3.33 9.81
CA LYS A 83 -1.22 -4.45 8.85
C LYS A 83 -0.73 -4.01 7.48
N VAL A 84 0.11 -4.83 6.87
CA VAL A 84 0.42 -4.74 5.44
C VAL A 84 -0.87 -5.02 4.68
N GLN A 85 -1.24 -4.14 3.76
CA GLN A 85 -2.37 -4.35 2.85
C GLN A 85 -1.89 -4.24 1.40
N LEU A 86 -1.94 -5.35 0.67
CA LEU A 86 -1.66 -5.37 -0.76
C LEU A 86 -2.96 -5.57 -1.54
N GLN A 87 -3.11 -4.82 -2.62
CA GLN A 87 -4.27 -4.90 -3.49
C GLN A 87 -3.90 -4.71 -4.96
N CYS A 88 -4.20 -5.74 -5.76
CA CYS A 88 -4.14 -5.68 -7.21
C CYS A 88 -5.41 -5.03 -7.81
N PRO A 89 -5.29 -4.46 -9.03
CA PRO A 89 -6.43 -4.11 -9.88
C PRO A 89 -7.49 -5.22 -9.97
N ARG A 90 -8.73 -4.86 -10.32
CA ARG A 90 -9.89 -5.77 -10.31
C ARG A 90 -9.69 -7.06 -11.11
N THR A 91 -8.86 -7.03 -12.15
CA THR A 91 -8.63 -8.13 -13.10
C THR A 91 -7.29 -8.83 -12.93
N SER A 92 -6.51 -8.49 -11.90
CA SER A 92 -5.20 -9.12 -11.66
C SER A 92 -5.10 -9.70 -10.25
N TYR A 93 -4.16 -10.61 -10.07
CA TYR A 93 -3.88 -11.32 -8.84
C TYR A 93 -2.38 -11.34 -8.59
N ILE A 94 -1.98 -11.52 -7.33
CA ILE A 94 -0.58 -11.66 -6.95
C ILE A 94 -0.10 -13.02 -7.44
N THR A 95 0.79 -13.04 -8.42
CA THR A 95 1.35 -14.27 -8.99
C THR A 95 2.58 -14.75 -8.24
N ASP A 96 3.41 -13.83 -7.76
CA ASP A 96 4.64 -14.12 -7.03
C ASP A 96 5.01 -12.96 -6.09
N VAL A 97 5.94 -13.24 -5.17
CA VAL A 97 6.48 -12.26 -4.22
C VAL A 97 7.93 -11.98 -4.58
N VAL A 98 8.22 -10.73 -4.97
CA VAL A 98 9.58 -10.34 -5.38
C VAL A 98 10.49 -10.17 -4.16
N PHE A 99 9.97 -9.57 -3.09
CA PHE A 99 10.72 -9.30 -1.87
C PHE A 99 9.75 -9.25 -0.69
N ALA A 100 10.18 -9.76 0.46
CA ALA A 100 9.49 -9.58 1.74
C ALA A 100 10.52 -9.68 2.86
N SER A 101 10.46 -8.75 3.81
CA SER A 101 11.33 -8.74 4.97
C SER A 101 10.56 -8.22 6.18
N TYR A 102 10.60 -8.98 7.27
CA TYR A 102 10.19 -8.57 8.59
C TYR A 102 11.44 -8.35 9.45
N GLY A 103 11.65 -7.11 9.90
CA GLY A 103 12.87 -6.68 10.59
C GLY A 103 13.22 -5.23 10.23
N ASN A 104 14.45 -4.98 9.79
CA ASN A 104 14.94 -3.65 9.39
C ASN A 104 15.36 -3.59 7.91
N PRO A 105 14.45 -3.84 6.95
CA PRO A 105 14.80 -3.74 5.53
C PRO A 105 15.34 -2.35 5.17
N LEU A 106 16.25 -2.33 4.20
CA LEU A 106 16.78 -1.10 3.62
C LEU A 106 15.97 -0.72 2.37
N GLY A 107 15.80 0.58 2.15
CA GLY A 107 15.00 1.10 1.04
C GLY A 107 13.50 1.04 1.32
N ASP A 108 12.72 1.35 0.29
CA ASP A 108 11.26 1.50 0.35
C ASP A 108 10.62 1.12 -1.00
N CYS A 109 9.37 1.52 -1.22
CA CYS A 109 8.68 1.25 -2.49
C CYS A 109 9.15 2.13 -3.67
N GLN A 110 9.96 3.17 -3.41
CA GLN A 110 10.52 4.07 -4.43
C GLN A 110 11.94 3.66 -4.83
N SER A 111 12.63 2.94 -3.95
CA SER A 111 13.99 2.44 -4.12
C SER A 111 14.04 0.92 -4.22
N THR A 112 15.18 0.36 -4.58
CA THR A 112 15.35 -1.10 -4.59
C THR A 112 15.41 -1.61 -3.15
N PRO A 113 14.44 -2.44 -2.71
CA PRO A 113 14.45 -2.95 -1.35
C PRO A 113 15.59 -3.97 -1.17
N ALA A 114 16.21 -3.94 0.01
CA ALA A 114 17.26 -4.86 0.39
C ALA A 114 17.07 -5.36 1.83
N LEU A 115 17.69 -6.49 2.15
CA LEU A 115 17.75 -6.98 3.52
C LEU A 115 18.61 -6.04 4.38
N GLY A 116 18.21 -5.86 5.63
CA GLY A 116 19.07 -5.29 6.66
C GLY A 116 19.62 -6.36 7.59
N ASP A 117 20.30 -5.93 8.65
CA ASP A 117 20.97 -6.83 9.61
C ASP A 117 20.01 -7.67 10.48
N CYS A 118 18.75 -7.25 10.58
CA CYS A 118 17.68 -7.94 11.29
C CYS A 118 16.60 -8.33 10.28
N HIS A 119 16.43 -9.63 10.08
CA HIS A 119 15.46 -10.18 9.15
C HIS A 119 15.00 -11.57 9.61
N SER A 120 13.69 -11.83 9.61
CA SER A 120 13.18 -13.19 9.74
C SER A 120 13.33 -13.95 8.42
N SER A 121 14.05 -15.07 8.42
CA SER A 121 14.26 -15.93 7.25
C SER A 121 12.95 -16.44 6.62
N ASN A 122 11.88 -16.55 7.41
CA ASN A 122 10.59 -17.08 6.95
C ASN A 122 9.72 -16.00 6.27
N SER A 123 10.17 -14.74 6.26
CA SER A 123 9.37 -13.59 5.77
C SER A 123 8.83 -13.82 4.37
N HIS A 124 9.66 -14.31 3.45
CA HIS A 124 9.25 -14.55 2.06
C HIS A 124 8.20 -15.64 1.96
N ASP A 125 8.44 -16.80 2.57
CA ASP A 125 7.55 -17.96 2.51
C ASP A 125 6.18 -17.67 3.13
N ILE A 126 6.16 -16.96 4.27
CA ILE A 126 4.91 -16.56 4.92
C ILE A 126 4.11 -15.64 4.00
N VAL A 127 4.73 -14.58 3.48
CA VAL A 127 4.04 -13.62 2.60
C VAL A 127 3.58 -14.30 1.32
N LYS A 128 4.40 -15.16 0.72
CA LYS A 128 4.06 -15.94 -0.47
C LYS A 128 2.85 -16.83 -0.21
N LYS A 129 2.87 -17.62 0.87
CA LYS A 129 1.76 -18.49 1.26
C LYS A 129 0.46 -17.72 1.48
N VAL A 130 0.53 -16.53 2.09
CA VAL A 130 -0.66 -15.74 2.42
C VAL A 130 -1.21 -14.98 1.20
N CYS A 131 -0.35 -14.45 0.33
CA CYS A 131 -0.73 -13.51 -0.73
C CYS A 131 -0.84 -14.14 -2.13
N GLN A 132 -0.10 -15.20 -2.43
CA GLN A 132 -0.08 -15.78 -3.77
C GLN A 132 -1.47 -16.29 -4.19
N GLY A 133 -1.84 -16.02 -5.44
CA GLY A 133 -3.15 -16.34 -6.01
C GLY A 133 -4.29 -15.43 -5.54
N LYS A 134 -4.04 -14.48 -4.61
CA LYS A 134 -5.07 -13.57 -4.12
C LYS A 134 -4.94 -12.20 -4.76
N ARG A 135 -6.08 -11.55 -4.99
CA ARG A 135 -6.13 -10.14 -5.44
C ARG A 135 -5.85 -9.15 -4.31
N ARG A 136 -6.25 -9.51 -3.09
CA ARG A 136 -6.04 -8.72 -1.87
C ARG A 136 -5.45 -9.64 -0.82
N CYS A 137 -4.42 -9.17 -0.13
CA CYS A 137 -3.91 -9.84 1.05
C CYS A 137 -3.65 -8.84 2.17
N THR A 138 -3.79 -9.31 3.40
CA THR A 138 -3.55 -8.51 4.59
C THR A 138 -2.75 -9.35 5.56
N ILE A 139 -1.62 -8.80 6.01
CA ILE A 139 -0.69 -9.48 6.91
C ILE A 139 -0.49 -8.56 8.11
N PRO A 140 -0.88 -8.97 9.32
CA PRO A 140 -0.60 -8.17 10.51
C PRO A 140 0.90 -8.23 10.84
N ILE A 141 1.42 -7.13 11.35
CA ILE A 141 2.78 -7.09 11.91
C ILE A 141 2.72 -7.77 13.28
N SER A 142 3.35 -8.94 13.43
CA SER A 142 3.34 -9.71 14.67
C SER A 142 4.46 -10.75 14.69
N ARG A 143 5.16 -10.82 15.83
CA ARG A 143 6.22 -11.83 16.06
C ARG A 143 5.71 -13.26 16.10
N ASP A 144 4.42 -13.45 16.36
CA ASP A 144 3.82 -14.80 16.42
C ASP A 144 3.68 -15.43 15.02
N ILE A 145 3.80 -14.61 13.97
CA ILE A 145 3.64 -15.02 12.58
C ILE A 145 5.00 -15.21 11.90
N PHE A 146 6.01 -14.41 12.27
CA PHE A 146 7.30 -14.27 11.58
C PHE A 146 8.47 -14.86 12.35
#